data_AF-E9FXJ6-F1
#
_entry.id   AF-E9FXJ6-F1
#
_cell.length_a   1.000
_cell.length_b   1.000
_cell.length_c   1.000
_cell.angle_alpha   90.00
_cell.angle_beta   90.00
_cell.angle_gamma   90.00
#
_symmetry.space_group_name_H-M   'P 1'
#
loop_
_entity.id
_entity.type
_entity.pdbx_description
1 polymer ?
#
loop_
_entity_poly.entity_id
_entity_poly.type
_entity_poly.pdbx_seq_one_letter_code
_entity_poly.pdbx_strand_id
1 'polypeptide(L)'
;MATPGKTSYAIAMSIMTTEDDEMGSGLLSTQERAIIRTTWNKARKDGDVAPKLLFKFLKAYPEYQKKFSKFADVPQSNLLSNGNFLAQAYTILAGLNVIVQSLSSQELMANQLNALGGAHQPRGVTTTILELKEFGVILIQVLEEEIGSAMTIDARQAWKNGIHELIGGLSQTLKNPEDLPDPQTRLTPQQIKEVQRTWASMRSDRNSIVSAIFIELFRENPRSQKYFAKFASLPLESLTSNTDFNQQVALVANRLDTIISAMGDKLQLLGNINYMRYSHEQRIYSPRNAVRDRFEDFGRLLLDTLIAKGIAGDDLDSWKSVLKIFIDGIAPEQ
;
A
#
# COMPACT_ATOMS: atom_id res chain seq x y z
N MET A 1 65.87 17.66 10.40
CA MET A 1 64.54 18.19 10.01
C MET A 1 63.62 17.00 9.81
N ALA A 2 62.62 16.86 10.67
CA ALA A 2 61.72 15.72 10.73
C ALA A 2 60.67 15.80 9.60
N THR A 3 60.54 14.72 8.83
CA THR A 3 59.47 14.51 7.86
C THR A 3 58.27 13.83 8.53
N PRO A 4 57.02 14.28 8.32
CA PRO A 4 55.85 13.70 8.98
C PRO A 4 55.43 12.37 8.34
N GLY A 5 55.09 11.40 9.19
CA GLY A 5 54.65 10.07 8.82
C GLY A 5 53.33 10.05 8.05
N LYS A 6 53.25 9.15 7.07
CA LYS A 6 52.00 8.68 6.47
C LYS A 6 51.64 7.35 7.13
N THR A 7 50.74 7.39 8.10
CA THR A 7 50.07 6.21 8.65
C THR A 7 49.05 5.71 7.63
N SER A 8 49.39 4.62 6.95
CA SER A 8 48.43 3.84 6.16
C SER A 8 47.62 2.98 7.12
N TYR A 9 46.31 3.27 7.24
CA TYR A 9 45.39 2.39 7.94
C TYR A 9 45.09 1.19 7.05
N ALA A 10 45.80 0.09 7.27
CA ALA A 10 45.41 -1.22 6.76
C ALA A 10 44.20 -1.70 7.57
N ILE A 11 43.01 -1.61 6.97
CA ILE A 11 41.82 -2.29 7.51
C ILE A 11 41.97 -3.76 7.15
N ALA A 12 42.34 -4.58 8.15
CA ALA A 12 42.26 -6.02 8.05
C ALA A 12 40.79 -6.43 7.92
N MET A 13 40.34 -6.74 6.70
CA MET A 13 39.12 -7.53 6.51
C MET A 13 39.41 -8.93 7.02
N SER A 14 38.97 -9.20 8.25
CA SER A 14 38.88 -10.56 8.78
C SER A 14 37.84 -11.29 7.92
N ILE A 15 38.31 -12.18 7.04
CA ILE A 15 37.46 -13.13 6.32
C ILE A 15 37.04 -14.16 7.37
N MET A 16 35.88 -13.92 7.98
CA MET A 16 35.18 -14.92 8.76
C MET A 16 34.53 -15.85 7.73
N THR A 17 35.23 -16.94 7.41
CA THR A 17 34.64 -18.12 6.77
C THR A 17 33.63 -18.70 7.76
N THR A 18 32.39 -18.26 7.67
CA THR A 18 31.28 -18.95 8.32
C THR A 18 30.74 -19.96 7.32
N GLU A 19 31.11 -21.22 7.56
CA GLU A 19 30.29 -22.37 7.28
C GLU A 19 28.92 -22.16 7.96
N ASP A 20 28.03 -21.45 7.29
CA ASP A 20 26.61 -21.32 7.65
C ASP A 20 25.79 -21.63 6.40
N ASP A 21 25.82 -22.91 6.01
CA ASP A 21 25.00 -23.48 4.93
C ASP A 21 23.69 -24.11 5.47
N GLU A 22 23.27 -23.84 6.72
CA GLU A 22 22.10 -24.50 7.34
C GLU A 22 21.11 -23.60 8.09
N MET A 23 20.94 -22.32 7.72
CA MET A 23 19.74 -21.57 8.14
C MET A 23 19.01 -20.92 6.96
N GLY A 24 17.97 -21.62 6.51
CA GLY A 24 17.06 -21.20 5.47
C GLY A 24 16.33 -19.90 5.78
N SER A 25 16.51 -18.92 4.89
CA SER A 25 15.61 -17.80 4.68
C SER A 25 15.92 -17.18 3.31
N GLY A 26 15.55 -17.88 2.23
CA GLY A 26 15.86 -17.42 0.86
C GLY A 26 15.29 -18.26 -0.29
N LEU A 27 14.06 -18.77 -0.16
CA LEU A 27 13.12 -19.25 -1.19
C LEU A 27 13.56 -20.38 -2.17
N LEU A 28 14.73 -20.40 -2.82
CA LEU A 28 15.18 -21.53 -3.68
C LEU A 28 16.67 -21.82 -3.49
N SER A 29 17.05 -23.10 -3.45
CA SER A 29 18.45 -23.53 -3.39
C SER A 29 19.22 -23.17 -4.67
N THR A 30 20.55 -23.06 -4.57
CA THR A 30 21.43 -22.84 -5.74
C THR A 30 21.22 -23.91 -6.82
N GLN A 31 20.99 -25.15 -6.41
CA GLN A 31 20.71 -26.26 -7.31
C GLN A 31 19.37 -26.08 -8.05
N GLU A 32 18.28 -25.75 -7.35
CA GLU A 32 16.97 -25.51 -7.97
C GLU A 32 17.02 -24.35 -8.97
N ARG A 33 17.70 -23.25 -8.61
CA ARG A 33 17.89 -22.09 -9.50
C ARG A 33 18.64 -22.49 -10.77
N ALA A 34 19.68 -23.31 -10.65
CA ALA A 34 20.43 -23.82 -11.81
C ALA A 34 19.58 -24.75 -12.69
N ILE A 35 18.79 -25.62 -12.08
CA ILE A 35 17.88 -26.54 -12.78
C ILE A 35 16.81 -25.77 -13.57
N ILE A 36 16.14 -24.80 -12.95
CA ILE A 36 15.14 -23.94 -13.61
C ILE A 36 15.76 -23.23 -14.81
N ARG A 37 16.92 -22.59 -14.63
CA ARG A 37 17.60 -21.86 -15.72
C ARG A 37 17.99 -22.79 -16.87
N THR A 38 18.51 -23.97 -16.57
CA THR A 38 18.98 -24.94 -17.58
C THR A 38 17.80 -25.50 -18.38
N THR A 39 16.74 -25.92 -17.70
CA THR A 39 15.54 -26.47 -18.34
C THR A 39 14.76 -25.40 -19.10
N TRP A 40 14.70 -24.16 -18.60
CA TRP A 40 14.15 -23.02 -19.32
C TRP A 40 14.90 -22.75 -20.64
N ASN A 41 16.23 -22.71 -20.59
CA ASN A 41 17.07 -22.48 -21.77
C ASN A 41 16.92 -23.59 -22.82
N LYS A 42 16.64 -24.82 -22.38
CA LYS A 42 16.35 -25.93 -23.29
C LYS A 42 14.98 -25.77 -23.94
N ALA A 43 13.94 -25.50 -23.15
CA ALA A 43 12.57 -25.38 -23.66
C ALA A 43 12.43 -24.23 -24.67
N ARG A 44 12.96 -23.04 -24.36
CA ARG A 44 12.74 -21.84 -25.19
C ARG A 44 13.48 -21.83 -26.53
N LYS A 45 14.32 -22.83 -26.84
CA LYS A 45 15.13 -22.87 -28.07
C LYS A 45 14.28 -22.96 -29.34
N ASP A 46 13.15 -23.64 -29.27
CA ASP A 46 12.35 -23.99 -30.44
C ASP A 46 11.30 -22.92 -30.79
N GLY A 47 11.27 -21.79 -30.07
CA GLY A 47 10.52 -20.58 -30.44
C GLY A 47 8.99 -20.64 -30.24
N ASP A 48 8.39 -21.83 -30.25
CA ASP A 48 6.94 -22.04 -30.18
C ASP A 48 6.37 -22.07 -28.75
N VAL A 49 7.23 -22.02 -27.73
CA VAL A 49 6.83 -22.05 -26.31
C VAL A 49 5.87 -20.92 -25.96
N ALA A 50 6.09 -19.72 -26.48
CA ALA A 50 5.26 -18.55 -26.17
C ALA A 50 3.80 -18.73 -26.63
N PRO A 51 3.51 -18.90 -27.94
CA PRO A 51 2.14 -19.09 -28.40
C PRO A 51 1.48 -20.32 -27.79
N LYS A 52 2.23 -21.44 -27.65
CA LYS A 52 1.72 -22.68 -27.06
C LYS A 52 1.27 -22.49 -25.61
N LEU A 53 2.07 -21.81 -24.80
CA LEU A 53 1.77 -21.55 -23.39
C LEU A 53 0.51 -20.70 -23.22
N LEU A 54 0.44 -19.55 -23.88
CA LEU A 54 -0.73 -18.68 -23.75
C LEU A 54 -1.98 -19.36 -24.32
N PHE A 55 -1.86 -20.10 -25.41
CA PHE A 55 -2.99 -20.81 -26.02
C PHE A 55 -3.55 -21.89 -25.09
N LYS A 56 -2.68 -22.74 -24.51
CA LYS A 56 -3.11 -23.76 -23.55
C LYS A 56 -3.73 -23.15 -22.30
N PHE A 57 -3.17 -22.04 -21.81
CA PHE A 57 -3.72 -21.33 -20.66
C PHE A 57 -5.15 -20.83 -20.94
N LEU A 58 -5.38 -20.14 -22.07
CA LEU A 58 -6.72 -19.66 -22.42
C LEU A 58 -7.69 -20.78 -22.81
N LYS A 59 -7.19 -21.92 -23.29
CA LYS A 59 -8.02 -23.11 -23.53
C LYS A 59 -8.49 -23.74 -22.23
N ALA A 60 -7.63 -23.77 -21.20
CA ALA A 60 -7.95 -24.29 -19.88
C ALA A 60 -8.84 -23.32 -19.07
N TYR A 61 -8.64 -22.01 -19.24
CA TYR A 61 -9.32 -20.93 -18.50
C TYR A 61 -9.88 -19.87 -19.48
N PRO A 62 -10.97 -20.18 -20.22
CA PRO A 62 -11.50 -19.29 -21.27
C PRO A 62 -11.94 -17.92 -20.77
N GLU A 63 -12.35 -17.80 -19.51
CA GLU A 63 -12.74 -16.56 -18.85
C GLU A 63 -11.62 -15.52 -18.84
N TYR A 64 -10.35 -15.94 -18.83
CA TYR A 64 -9.21 -15.02 -18.86
C TYR A 64 -8.98 -14.39 -20.21
N GLN A 65 -9.49 -14.97 -21.31
CA GLN A 65 -9.38 -14.36 -22.61
C GLN A 65 -10.06 -12.98 -22.64
N LYS A 66 -11.18 -12.84 -21.91
CA LYS A 66 -11.92 -11.56 -21.81
C LYS A 66 -11.12 -10.44 -21.14
N LYS A 67 -10.06 -10.76 -20.39
CA LYS A 67 -9.17 -9.77 -19.78
C LYS A 67 -8.18 -9.16 -20.78
N PHE A 68 -8.02 -9.76 -21.96
CA PHE A 68 -7.14 -9.26 -23.02
C PHE A 68 -7.96 -8.55 -24.11
N SER A 69 -8.29 -7.27 -23.88
CA SER A 69 -9.18 -6.47 -24.75
C SER A 69 -8.87 -6.54 -26.26
N LYS A 70 -7.60 -6.65 -26.64
CA LYS A 70 -7.16 -6.72 -28.04
C LYS A 70 -7.52 -8.02 -28.78
N PHE A 71 -7.90 -9.07 -28.06
CA PHE A 71 -8.34 -10.36 -28.62
C PHE A 71 -9.42 -11.05 -27.79
N ALA A 72 -10.16 -10.30 -26.96
CA ALA A 72 -11.18 -10.81 -26.05
C ALA A 72 -12.30 -11.59 -26.77
N ASP A 73 -12.61 -11.20 -28.01
CA ASP A 73 -13.69 -11.79 -28.81
C ASP A 73 -13.18 -12.62 -30.00
N VAL A 74 -11.87 -12.85 -30.09
CA VAL A 74 -11.30 -13.70 -31.15
C VAL A 74 -11.65 -15.17 -30.85
N PRO A 75 -12.26 -15.92 -31.79
CA PRO A 75 -12.52 -17.34 -31.57
C PRO A 75 -11.23 -18.10 -31.25
N GLN A 76 -11.27 -19.06 -30.31
CA GLN A 76 -10.06 -19.79 -29.89
C GLN A 76 -9.32 -20.44 -31.07
N SER A 77 -10.05 -20.98 -32.04
CA SER A 77 -9.48 -21.57 -33.27
C SER A 77 -8.60 -20.62 -34.08
N ASN A 78 -8.78 -19.31 -33.90
CA ASN A 78 -8.11 -18.26 -34.68
C ASN A 78 -7.01 -17.53 -33.87
N LEU A 79 -6.79 -17.89 -32.60
CA LEU A 79 -5.83 -17.22 -31.74
C LEU A 79 -4.39 -17.36 -32.24
N LEU A 80 -3.99 -18.55 -32.66
CA LEU A 80 -2.62 -18.82 -33.13
C LEU A 80 -2.23 -18.04 -34.39
N SER A 81 -3.21 -17.57 -35.17
CA SER A 81 -2.99 -16.69 -36.32
C SER A 81 -3.22 -15.20 -36.02
N ASN A 82 -3.60 -14.84 -34.79
CA ASN A 82 -3.92 -13.47 -34.44
C ASN A 82 -2.67 -12.71 -33.95
N GLY A 83 -2.33 -11.61 -34.62
CA GLY A 83 -1.14 -10.82 -34.29
C GLY A 83 -1.12 -10.23 -32.87
N ASN A 84 -2.28 -9.83 -32.32
CA ASN A 84 -2.34 -9.30 -30.95
C ASN A 84 -2.11 -10.40 -29.91
N PHE A 85 -2.67 -11.60 -30.15
CA PHE A 85 -2.42 -12.76 -29.31
C PHE A 85 -0.94 -13.14 -29.32
N LEU A 86 -0.32 -13.23 -30.51
CA LEU A 86 1.10 -13.55 -30.64
C LEU A 86 1.98 -12.52 -29.94
N ALA A 87 1.71 -11.22 -30.14
CA ALA A 87 2.42 -10.15 -29.45
C ALA A 87 2.31 -10.28 -27.92
N GLN A 88 1.14 -10.62 -27.40
CA GLN A 88 0.94 -10.82 -25.96
C GLN A 88 1.68 -12.07 -25.45
N ALA A 89 1.65 -13.17 -26.21
CA ALA A 89 2.35 -14.41 -25.87
C ALA A 89 3.87 -14.19 -25.73
N TYR A 90 4.48 -13.48 -26.68
CA TYR A 90 5.90 -13.12 -26.61
C TYR A 90 6.20 -12.10 -25.51
N THR A 91 5.28 -11.19 -25.20
CA THR A 91 5.41 -10.26 -24.06
C THR A 91 5.50 -11.04 -22.73
N ILE A 92 4.62 -12.03 -22.54
CA ILE A 92 4.62 -12.89 -21.35
C ILE A 92 5.92 -13.70 -21.28
N LEU A 93 6.37 -14.26 -22.41
CA LEU A 93 7.62 -15.01 -22.47
C LEU A 93 8.84 -14.15 -22.11
N ALA A 94 8.87 -12.90 -22.58
CA ALA A 94 9.93 -11.95 -22.21
C ALA A 94 9.93 -11.69 -20.69
N GLY A 95 8.75 -11.48 -20.09
CA GLY A 95 8.60 -11.33 -18.64
C GLY A 95 9.09 -12.56 -17.86
N LEU A 96 8.67 -13.77 -18.26
CA LEU A 96 9.15 -15.02 -17.67
C LEU A 96 10.66 -15.16 -17.79
N ASN A 97 11.22 -14.81 -18.95
CA ASN A 97 12.66 -14.88 -19.16
C ASN A 97 13.42 -13.93 -18.21
N VAL A 98 12.92 -12.72 -17.99
CA VAL A 98 13.50 -11.77 -17.02
C VAL A 98 13.45 -12.32 -15.60
N ILE A 99 12.33 -12.94 -15.18
CA ILE A 99 12.19 -13.57 -13.87
C ILE A 99 13.22 -14.71 -13.72
N VAL A 100 13.29 -15.62 -14.69
CA VAL A 100 14.24 -16.74 -14.66
C VAL A 100 15.70 -16.27 -14.64
N GLN A 101 16.04 -15.22 -15.38
CA GLN A 101 17.39 -14.62 -15.35
C GLN A 101 17.73 -13.98 -14.01
N SER A 102 16.72 -13.44 -13.32
CA SER A 102 16.86 -12.78 -12.02
C SER A 102 17.08 -13.77 -10.87
N LEU A 103 16.86 -15.08 -11.08
CA LEU A 103 17.23 -16.13 -10.12
C LEU A 103 18.75 -16.18 -9.81
N SER A 104 19.57 -15.39 -10.50
CA SER A 104 21.00 -15.26 -10.20
C SER A 104 21.31 -14.42 -8.95
N SER A 105 20.36 -13.58 -8.49
CA SER A 105 20.57 -12.68 -7.34
C SER A 105 19.24 -12.38 -6.64
N GLN A 106 19.27 -12.36 -5.31
CA GLN A 106 18.12 -11.98 -4.49
C GLN A 106 17.69 -10.53 -4.74
N GLU A 107 18.65 -9.62 -4.98
CA GLU A 107 18.36 -8.21 -5.29
C GLU A 107 17.63 -8.06 -6.63
N LEU A 108 18.11 -8.76 -7.67
CA LEU A 108 17.45 -8.75 -8.98
C LEU A 108 16.04 -9.33 -8.86
N MET A 109 15.87 -10.42 -8.11
CA MET A 109 14.55 -11.02 -7.89
C MET A 109 13.60 -10.04 -7.17
N ALA A 110 14.05 -9.39 -6.10
CA ALA A 110 13.24 -8.41 -5.37
C ALA A 110 12.78 -7.26 -6.29
N ASN A 111 13.68 -6.74 -7.13
CA ASN A 111 13.35 -5.70 -8.11
C ASN A 111 12.29 -6.17 -9.13
N GLN A 112 12.39 -7.41 -9.61
CA GLN A 112 11.39 -7.97 -10.53
C GLN A 112 10.06 -8.24 -9.86
N LEU A 113 10.04 -8.73 -8.61
CA LEU A 113 8.81 -8.92 -7.84
C LEU A 113 8.07 -7.59 -7.62
N ASN A 114 8.80 -6.51 -7.38
CA ASN A 114 8.22 -5.17 -7.26
C ASN A 114 7.65 -4.67 -8.60
N ALA A 115 8.39 -4.82 -9.69
CA ALA A 115 7.92 -4.41 -11.02
C ALA A 115 6.69 -5.21 -11.47
N LEU A 116 6.72 -6.53 -11.26
CA LEU A 116 5.63 -7.43 -11.61
C LEU A 116 4.39 -7.19 -10.74
N GLY A 117 4.59 -6.98 -9.44
CA GLY A 117 3.55 -6.54 -8.52
C GLY A 117 2.90 -5.26 -9.02
N GLY A 118 3.69 -4.20 -9.26
CA GLY A 118 3.20 -2.93 -9.81
C GLY A 118 2.38 -3.06 -11.08
N ALA A 119 2.81 -3.90 -12.03
CA ALA A 119 2.09 -4.14 -13.28
C ALA A 119 0.76 -4.90 -13.10
N HIS A 120 0.62 -5.68 -12.03
CA HIS A 120 -0.58 -6.47 -11.73
C HIS A 120 -1.46 -5.84 -10.63
N GLN A 121 -1.01 -4.75 -9.99
CA GLN A 121 -1.77 -3.98 -8.99
C GLN A 121 -3.24 -3.73 -9.38
N PRO A 122 -3.57 -3.28 -10.62
CA PRO A 122 -4.95 -2.97 -10.98
C PRO A 122 -5.90 -4.19 -10.98
N ARG A 123 -5.35 -5.42 -10.99
CA ARG A 123 -6.13 -6.66 -10.99
C ARG A 123 -6.51 -7.14 -9.58
N GLY A 124 -5.85 -6.58 -8.56
CA GLY A 124 -5.96 -7.01 -7.16
C GLY A 124 -5.16 -8.27 -6.84
N VAL A 125 -4.90 -8.48 -5.55
CA VAL A 125 -4.04 -9.56 -5.04
C VAL A 125 -4.65 -10.93 -5.30
N THR A 126 -5.90 -11.14 -4.89
CA THR A 126 -6.57 -12.45 -4.99
C THR A 126 -6.63 -12.96 -6.43
N THR A 127 -7.04 -12.09 -7.36
CA THR A 127 -7.11 -12.43 -8.79
C THR A 127 -5.74 -12.79 -9.34
N THR A 128 -4.72 -11.98 -9.03
CA THR A 128 -3.36 -12.17 -9.56
C THR A 128 -2.73 -13.46 -9.05
N ILE A 129 -2.90 -13.78 -7.76
CA ILE A 129 -2.40 -15.02 -7.16
C ILE A 129 -3.05 -16.25 -7.82
N LEU A 130 -4.37 -16.20 -8.06
CA LEU A 130 -5.08 -17.30 -8.70
C LEU A 130 -4.58 -17.52 -10.14
N GLU A 131 -4.53 -16.44 -10.93
CA GLU A 131 -4.04 -16.47 -12.32
C GLU A 131 -2.63 -17.07 -12.41
N LEU A 132 -1.72 -16.69 -11.50
CA LEU A 132 -0.34 -17.19 -11.49
C LEU A 132 -0.23 -18.67 -11.09
N LYS A 133 -1.05 -19.14 -10.15
CA LYS A 133 -1.10 -20.57 -9.80
C LYS A 133 -1.49 -21.41 -11.00
N GLU A 134 -2.57 -21.01 -11.66
CA GLU A 134 -3.13 -21.70 -12.83
C GLU A 134 -2.17 -21.63 -14.02
N PHE A 135 -1.58 -20.46 -14.26
CA PHE A 135 -0.56 -20.27 -15.29
C PHE A 135 0.67 -21.14 -15.02
N GLY A 136 1.12 -21.23 -13.76
CA GLY A 136 2.26 -22.05 -13.35
C GLY A 136 2.06 -23.55 -13.64
N VAL A 137 0.85 -24.07 -13.44
CA VAL A 137 0.51 -25.46 -13.80
C VAL A 137 0.65 -25.68 -15.31
N ILE A 138 0.10 -24.77 -16.13
CA ILE A 138 0.20 -24.87 -17.59
C ILE A 138 1.65 -24.70 -18.07
N LEU A 139 2.42 -23.81 -17.45
CA LEU A 139 3.85 -23.63 -17.74
C LEU A 139 4.61 -24.95 -17.56
N ILE A 140 4.44 -25.63 -16.43
CA ILE A 140 5.11 -26.92 -16.18
C ILE A 140 4.71 -27.96 -17.24
N GLN A 141 3.43 -28.06 -17.60
CA GLN A 141 2.97 -28.98 -18.65
C GLN A 141 3.59 -28.69 -20.01
N VAL A 142 3.67 -27.40 -20.39
CA VAL A 142 4.32 -27.01 -21.65
C VAL A 142 5.79 -27.38 -21.61
N LEU A 143 6.51 -27.05 -20.53
CA LEU A 143 7.92 -27.39 -20.41
C LEU A 143 8.17 -28.90 -20.53
N GLU A 144 7.31 -29.75 -19.94
CA GLU A 144 7.37 -31.21 -20.08
C GLU A 144 7.27 -31.68 -21.53
N GLU A 145 6.39 -31.08 -22.30
CA GLU A 145 6.22 -31.40 -23.71
C GLU A 145 7.40 -30.95 -24.56
N GLU A 146 8.01 -29.80 -24.24
CA GLU A 146 9.15 -29.27 -24.99
C GLU A 146 10.45 -30.02 -24.71
N ILE A 147 10.72 -30.37 -23.44
CA ILE A 147 12.03 -30.94 -23.07
C ILE A 147 11.99 -32.45 -22.80
N GLY A 148 10.80 -33.05 -22.81
CA GLY A 148 10.57 -34.49 -22.70
C GLY A 148 11.30 -35.10 -21.50
N SER A 149 12.14 -36.10 -21.75
CA SER A 149 12.93 -36.80 -20.73
C SER A 149 13.90 -35.93 -19.94
N ALA A 150 14.21 -34.71 -20.41
CA ALA A 150 15.01 -33.76 -19.64
C ALA A 150 14.21 -33.06 -18.52
N MET A 151 12.88 -33.19 -18.50
CA MET A 151 12.07 -32.82 -17.34
C MET A 151 12.10 -33.97 -16.33
N THR A 152 13.20 -34.06 -15.59
CA THR A 152 13.35 -35.01 -14.48
C THR A 152 12.37 -34.70 -13.34
N ILE A 153 12.28 -35.62 -12.37
CA ILE A 153 11.50 -35.41 -11.14
C ILE A 153 12.00 -34.16 -10.41
N ASP A 154 13.32 -34.00 -10.28
CA ASP A 154 13.95 -32.85 -9.66
C ASP A 154 13.67 -31.56 -10.42
N ALA A 155 13.68 -31.59 -11.76
CA ALA A 155 13.32 -30.44 -12.58
C ALA A 155 11.87 -30.00 -12.36
N ARG A 156 10.94 -30.96 -12.38
CA ARG A 156 9.53 -30.70 -12.10
C ARG A 156 9.34 -30.10 -10.72
N GLN A 157 10.03 -30.64 -9.71
CA GLN A 157 9.93 -30.15 -8.34
C GLN A 157 10.52 -28.75 -8.19
N ALA A 158 11.68 -28.48 -8.80
CA ALA A 158 12.30 -27.16 -8.81
C ALA A 158 11.36 -26.10 -9.42
N TRP A 159 10.66 -26.40 -10.52
CA TRP A 159 9.67 -25.48 -11.10
C TRP A 159 8.47 -25.25 -10.20
N LYS A 160 7.95 -26.30 -9.54
CA LYS A 160 6.85 -26.16 -8.56
C LYS A 160 7.26 -25.24 -7.41
N ASN A 161 8.45 -25.45 -6.87
CA ASN A 161 9.00 -24.61 -5.81
C ASN A 161 9.17 -23.18 -6.35
N GLY A 162 9.77 -22.99 -7.53
CA GLY A 162 9.96 -21.64 -8.09
C GLY A 162 8.68 -20.87 -8.34
N ILE A 163 7.59 -21.53 -8.75
CA ILE A 163 6.28 -20.91 -8.89
C ILE A 163 5.69 -20.56 -7.53
N HIS A 164 5.79 -21.47 -6.54
CA HIS A 164 5.37 -21.18 -5.16
C HIS A 164 6.06 -19.92 -4.65
N GLU A 165 7.37 -19.85 -4.81
CA GLU A 165 8.18 -18.74 -4.32
C GLU A 165 7.92 -17.43 -5.05
N LEU A 166 7.67 -17.48 -6.36
CA LEU A 166 7.21 -16.31 -7.12
C LEU A 166 5.88 -15.77 -6.58
N ILE A 167 4.93 -16.66 -6.28
CA ILE A 167 3.63 -16.28 -5.70
C ILE A 167 3.81 -15.72 -4.29
N GLY A 168 4.64 -16.36 -3.45
CA GLY A 168 4.94 -15.89 -2.11
C GLY A 168 5.55 -14.50 -2.11
N GLY A 169 6.57 -14.28 -2.94
CA GLY A 169 7.22 -12.99 -3.12
C GLY A 169 6.26 -11.90 -3.65
N LEU A 170 5.43 -12.23 -4.64
CA LEU A 170 4.43 -11.30 -5.15
C LEU A 170 3.36 -10.96 -4.13
N SER A 171 2.94 -11.92 -3.29
CA SER A 171 1.95 -11.67 -2.25
C SER A 171 2.44 -10.67 -1.20
N GLN A 172 3.77 -10.50 -1.08
CA GLN A 172 4.38 -9.50 -0.19
C GLN A 172 4.50 -8.12 -0.85
N THR A 173 4.65 -8.04 -2.17
CA THR A 173 4.86 -6.78 -2.92
C THR A 173 3.59 -6.22 -3.54
N LEU A 174 2.62 -7.08 -3.86
CA LEU A 174 1.31 -6.72 -4.38
C LEU A 174 0.39 -6.39 -3.21
N LYS A 175 -0.22 -5.20 -3.28
CA LYS A 175 -1.22 -4.73 -2.31
C LYS A 175 -2.57 -4.68 -3.01
N ASN A 176 -3.66 -4.69 -2.26
CA ASN A 176 -4.92 -4.41 -2.93
C ASN A 176 -5.01 -2.90 -3.24
N PRO A 177 -5.71 -2.49 -4.31
CA PRO A 177 -5.92 -1.08 -4.61
C PRO A 177 -6.47 -0.26 -3.42
N GLU A 178 -7.29 -0.88 -2.56
CA GLU A 178 -7.82 -0.27 -1.34
C GLU A 178 -6.78 0.03 -0.25
N ASP A 179 -5.59 -0.58 -0.34
CA ASP A 179 -4.47 -0.38 0.59
C ASP A 179 -3.46 0.64 0.06
N LEU A 180 -3.63 1.12 -1.19
CA LEU A 180 -2.73 2.09 -1.79
C LEU A 180 -3.16 3.51 -1.41
N PRO A 181 -2.23 4.32 -0.84
CA PRO A 181 -2.54 5.70 -0.53
C PRO A 181 -2.60 6.53 -1.81
N ASP A 182 -3.57 7.43 -1.90
CA ASP A 182 -3.62 8.41 -2.98
C ASP A 182 -2.36 9.29 -2.98
N PRO A 183 -1.72 9.57 -4.12
CA PRO A 183 -0.48 10.35 -4.15
C PRO A 183 -0.59 11.76 -3.58
N GLN A 184 -1.77 12.39 -3.63
CA GLN A 184 -1.98 13.76 -3.17
C GLN A 184 -2.53 13.81 -1.75
N THR A 185 -3.55 13.00 -1.43
CA THR A 185 -4.15 13.03 -0.08
C THR A 185 -3.40 12.15 0.91
N ARG A 186 -2.58 11.20 0.44
CA ARG A 186 -1.91 10.17 1.23
C ARG A 186 -2.86 9.22 1.98
N LEU A 187 -4.15 9.27 1.68
CA LEU A 187 -5.19 8.43 2.27
C LEU A 187 -5.44 7.19 1.42
N THR A 188 -5.59 6.04 2.07
CA THR A 188 -6.08 4.82 1.40
C THR A 188 -7.60 4.80 1.36
N PRO A 189 -8.23 4.15 0.36
CA PRO A 189 -9.68 3.92 0.34
C PRO A 189 -10.20 3.23 1.63
N GLN A 190 -9.43 2.30 2.19
CA GLN A 190 -9.80 1.61 3.43
C GLN A 190 -9.86 2.59 4.61
N GLN A 191 -8.84 3.46 4.79
CA GLN A 191 -8.84 4.49 5.84
C GLN A 191 -10.04 5.43 5.73
N ILE A 192 -10.38 5.84 4.51
CA ILE A 192 -11.55 6.70 4.25
C ILE A 192 -12.83 6.01 4.72
N LYS A 193 -13.03 4.74 4.34
CA LYS A 193 -14.22 3.96 4.67
C LYS A 193 -14.35 3.74 6.18
N GLU A 194 -13.27 3.40 6.86
CA GLU A 194 -13.24 3.15 8.30
C GLU A 194 -13.58 4.41 9.11
N VAL A 195 -12.96 5.55 8.78
CA VAL A 195 -13.25 6.83 9.43
C VAL A 195 -14.68 7.29 9.15
N GLN A 196 -15.16 7.21 7.90
CA GLN A 196 -16.53 7.62 7.56
C GLN A 196 -17.57 6.73 8.26
N ARG A 197 -17.37 5.41 8.29
CA ARG A 197 -18.25 4.46 8.98
C ARG A 197 -18.27 4.73 10.48
N THR A 198 -17.10 4.91 11.09
CA THR A 198 -16.97 5.20 12.52
C THR A 198 -17.63 6.53 12.87
N TRP A 199 -17.40 7.59 12.09
CA TRP A 199 -18.03 8.88 12.33
C TRP A 199 -19.55 8.81 12.17
N ALA A 200 -20.04 8.11 11.15
CA ALA A 200 -21.47 7.95 10.90
C ALA A 200 -22.22 7.32 12.08
N SER A 201 -21.63 6.35 12.77
CA SER A 201 -22.27 5.67 13.91
C SER A 201 -22.44 6.56 15.14
N MET A 202 -21.65 7.62 15.27
CA MET A 202 -21.69 8.57 16.39
C MET A 202 -22.11 9.99 16.00
N ARG A 203 -22.49 10.19 14.73
CA ARG A 203 -22.82 11.50 14.14
C ARG A 203 -24.01 12.20 14.81
N SER A 204 -24.95 11.44 15.40
CA SER A 204 -26.06 11.98 16.19
C SER A 204 -25.58 12.75 17.42
N ASP A 205 -24.46 12.31 18.00
CA ASP A 205 -23.91 12.82 19.26
C ASP A 205 -22.74 13.80 19.03
N ARG A 206 -22.50 14.21 17.78
CA ARG A 206 -21.32 15.01 17.40
C ARG A 206 -21.15 16.30 18.20
N ASN A 207 -22.24 16.96 18.57
CA ASN A 207 -22.18 18.18 19.38
C ASN A 207 -21.73 17.85 20.81
N SER A 208 -22.23 16.77 21.40
CA SER A 208 -21.82 16.31 22.73
C SER A 208 -20.35 15.88 22.75
N ILE A 209 -19.89 15.19 21.70
CA ILE A 209 -18.48 14.81 21.51
C ILE A 209 -17.59 16.06 21.46
N VAL A 210 -17.91 17.01 20.58
CA VAL A 210 -17.12 18.25 20.44
C VAL A 210 -17.18 19.10 21.70
N SER A 211 -18.34 19.18 22.37
CA SER A 211 -18.47 19.86 23.66
C SER A 211 -17.55 19.24 24.72
N ALA A 212 -17.53 17.91 24.84
CA ALA A 212 -16.67 17.22 25.80
C ALA A 212 -15.18 17.48 25.52
N ILE A 213 -14.77 17.43 24.24
CA ILE A 213 -13.40 17.78 23.81
C ILE A 213 -13.05 19.22 24.21
N PHE A 214 -13.94 20.19 23.99
CA PHE A 214 -13.68 21.58 24.38
C PHE A 214 -13.56 21.76 25.90
N ILE A 215 -14.44 21.11 26.68
CA ILE A 215 -14.38 21.16 28.15
C ILE A 215 -13.05 20.60 28.64
N GLU A 216 -12.61 19.47 28.10
CA GLU A 216 -11.35 18.85 28.52
C GLU A 216 -10.14 19.66 28.06
N LEU A 217 -10.16 20.17 26.82
CA LEU A 217 -9.12 21.05 26.30
C LEU A 217 -8.94 22.30 27.17
N PHE A 218 -10.02 22.92 27.64
CA PHE A 218 -9.95 24.09 28.53
C PHE A 218 -9.57 23.72 29.97
N ARG A 219 -9.87 22.51 30.42
CA ARG A 219 -9.40 21.99 31.71
C ARG A 219 -7.89 21.78 31.70
N GLU A 220 -7.37 21.12 30.67
CA GLU A 220 -5.93 20.85 30.51
C GLU A 220 -5.14 22.12 30.16
N ASN A 221 -5.74 23.01 29.36
CA ASN A 221 -5.13 24.27 28.93
C ASN A 221 -6.11 25.46 29.06
N PRO A 222 -6.24 26.05 30.26
CA PRO A 222 -7.15 27.17 30.50
C PRO A 222 -6.90 28.41 29.64
N ARG A 223 -5.67 28.58 29.11
CA ARG A 223 -5.35 29.69 28.20
C ARG A 223 -6.06 29.55 26.86
N SER A 224 -6.36 28.33 26.42
CA SER A 224 -7.08 28.07 25.16
C SER A 224 -8.49 28.65 25.14
N GLN A 225 -9.17 28.74 26.28
CA GLN A 225 -10.49 29.36 26.37
C GLN A 225 -10.45 30.87 26.05
N LYS A 226 -9.30 31.53 26.30
CA LYS A 226 -9.16 32.98 26.07
C LYS A 226 -9.23 33.38 24.60
N TYR A 227 -9.04 32.45 23.66
CA TYR A 227 -9.21 32.71 22.24
C TYR A 227 -10.68 32.87 21.82
N PHE A 228 -11.63 32.55 22.70
CA PHE A 228 -13.06 32.62 22.43
C PHE A 228 -13.72 33.75 23.22
N ALA A 229 -13.55 35.00 22.76
CA ALA A 229 -13.92 36.22 23.50
C ALA A 229 -15.32 36.20 24.12
N LYS A 230 -16.31 35.61 23.43
CA LYS A 230 -17.71 35.55 23.88
C LYS A 230 -17.94 34.72 25.14
N PHE A 231 -17.04 33.80 25.46
CA PHE A 231 -17.11 32.96 26.66
C PHE A 231 -15.75 32.79 27.36
N ALA A 232 -14.81 33.70 27.10
CA ALA A 232 -13.44 33.63 27.61
C ALA A 232 -13.32 33.78 29.14
N SER A 233 -14.32 34.34 29.80
CA SER A 233 -14.38 34.58 31.25
C SER A 233 -15.36 33.67 31.98
N LEU A 234 -16.11 32.81 31.27
CA LEU A 234 -17.08 31.93 31.91
C LEU A 234 -16.37 30.78 32.65
N PRO A 235 -16.85 30.39 33.84
CA PRO A 235 -16.42 29.16 34.49
C PRO A 235 -16.73 27.93 33.61
N LEU A 236 -15.90 26.88 33.69
CA LEU A 236 -16.04 25.67 32.87
C LEU A 236 -17.42 25.01 33.04
N GLU A 237 -17.91 24.96 34.27
CA GLU A 237 -19.21 24.40 34.64
C GLU A 237 -20.41 25.15 34.04
N SER A 238 -20.21 26.40 33.61
CA SER A 238 -21.27 27.22 33.00
C SER A 238 -21.28 27.12 31.46
N LEU A 239 -20.22 26.59 30.83
CA LEU A 239 -20.06 26.62 29.37
C LEU A 239 -21.14 25.85 28.63
N THR A 240 -21.52 24.66 29.09
CA THR A 240 -22.51 23.81 28.41
C THR A 240 -23.91 24.43 28.38
N SER A 241 -24.20 25.36 29.28
CA SER A 241 -25.45 26.13 29.30
C SER A 241 -25.39 27.43 28.47
N ASN A 242 -24.20 27.82 28.00
CA ASN A 242 -24.01 29.08 27.29
C ASN A 242 -24.33 28.95 25.78
N THR A 243 -25.13 29.89 25.26
CA THR A 243 -25.55 29.90 23.86
C THR A 243 -24.39 30.06 22.87
N ASP A 244 -23.46 30.97 23.11
CA ASP A 244 -22.33 31.22 22.20
C ASP A 244 -21.33 30.04 22.18
N PHE A 245 -21.11 29.39 23.32
CA PHE A 245 -20.33 28.15 23.39
C PHE A 245 -20.99 27.04 22.55
N ASN A 246 -22.29 26.82 22.73
CA ASN A 246 -23.02 25.80 21.97
C ASN A 246 -23.05 26.08 20.46
N GLN A 247 -23.09 27.35 20.04
CA GLN A 247 -22.92 27.74 18.64
C GLN A 247 -21.52 27.38 18.12
N GLN A 248 -20.46 27.66 18.89
CA GLN A 248 -19.10 27.31 18.51
C GLN A 248 -18.89 25.79 18.41
N VAL A 249 -19.45 25.02 19.35
CA VAL A 249 -19.47 23.55 19.30
C VAL A 249 -20.12 23.06 18.01
N ALA A 250 -21.30 23.59 17.67
CA ALA A 250 -22.01 23.19 16.45
C ALA A 250 -21.21 23.54 15.17
N LEU A 251 -20.52 24.69 15.13
CA LEU A 251 -19.67 25.07 14.00
C LEU A 251 -18.51 24.09 13.81
N VAL A 252 -17.83 23.69 14.88
CA VAL A 252 -16.72 22.72 14.82
C VAL A 252 -17.23 21.33 14.45
N ALA A 253 -18.35 20.89 15.03
CA ALA A 253 -18.97 19.61 14.69
C ALA A 253 -19.37 19.54 13.21
N ASN A 254 -19.97 20.60 12.67
CA ASN A 254 -20.33 20.67 11.25
C ASN A 254 -19.09 20.72 10.34
N ARG A 255 -17.99 21.35 10.77
CA ARG A 255 -16.74 21.37 10.02
C ARG A 255 -16.08 19.99 9.97
N LEU A 256 -16.03 19.29 11.11
CA LEU A 256 -15.52 17.91 11.18
C LEU A 256 -16.35 16.97 10.30
N ASP A 257 -17.66 17.14 10.33
CA ASP A 257 -18.58 16.39 9.49
C ASP A 257 -18.37 16.63 7.99
N THR A 258 -18.14 17.90 7.61
CA THR A 258 -17.88 18.31 6.22
C THR A 258 -16.58 17.68 5.71
N ILE A 259 -15.48 17.78 6.47
CA ILE A 259 -14.17 17.29 6.02
C ILE A 259 -14.15 15.75 5.93
N ILE A 260 -14.79 15.04 6.87
CA ILE A 260 -14.90 13.58 6.85
C ILE A 260 -15.76 13.12 5.66
N SER A 261 -16.90 13.77 5.42
CA SER A 261 -17.77 13.43 4.28
C SER A 261 -17.08 13.65 2.94
N ALA A 262 -16.20 14.65 2.85
CA ALA A 262 -15.45 14.97 1.64
C ALA A 262 -14.24 14.05 1.37
N MET A 263 -13.87 13.15 2.28
CA MET A 263 -12.62 12.35 2.14
C MET A 263 -12.54 11.50 0.87
N GLY A 264 -13.68 11.06 0.33
CA GLY A 264 -13.76 10.31 -0.93
C GLY A 264 -13.64 11.17 -2.19
N ASP A 265 -13.79 12.50 -2.07
CA ASP A 265 -13.61 13.46 -3.15
C ASP A 265 -12.34 14.28 -2.90
N LYS A 266 -11.29 13.96 -3.65
CA LYS A 266 -9.98 14.60 -3.53
C LYS A 266 -10.04 16.12 -3.60
N LEU A 267 -10.80 16.68 -4.53
CA LEU A 267 -10.86 18.13 -4.73
C LEU A 267 -11.57 18.79 -3.55
N GLN A 268 -12.67 18.21 -3.08
CA GLN A 268 -13.39 18.72 -1.93
C GLN A 268 -12.58 18.59 -0.64
N LEU A 269 -11.87 17.48 -0.43
CA LEU A 269 -11.03 17.28 0.75
C LEU A 269 -9.91 18.33 0.81
N LEU A 270 -9.14 18.47 -0.27
CA LEU A 270 -8.04 19.43 -0.32
C LEU A 270 -8.55 20.87 -0.21
N GLY A 271 -9.71 21.18 -0.80
CA GLY A 271 -10.38 22.46 -0.63
C GLY A 271 -10.75 22.77 0.82
N ASN A 272 -11.30 21.79 1.54
CA ASN A 272 -11.64 21.92 2.96
C ASN A 272 -10.40 22.09 3.85
N ILE A 273 -9.33 21.34 3.61
CA ILE A 273 -8.05 21.48 4.33
C ILE A 273 -7.47 22.88 4.11
N ASN A 274 -7.44 23.36 2.87
CA ASN A 274 -6.94 24.70 2.55
C ASN A 274 -7.80 25.79 3.22
N TYR A 275 -9.13 25.66 3.19
CA TYR A 275 -10.02 26.58 3.89
C TYR A 275 -9.69 26.62 5.39
N MET A 276 -9.49 25.47 6.03
CA MET A 276 -9.14 25.38 7.45
C MET A 276 -7.79 26.04 7.72
N ARG A 277 -6.76 25.76 6.90
CA ARG A 277 -5.46 26.43 6.97
C ARG A 277 -5.61 27.94 6.94
N TYR A 278 -6.19 28.50 5.88
CA TYR A 278 -6.26 29.97 5.72
C TYR A 278 -7.11 30.64 6.80
N SER A 279 -8.25 30.04 7.16
CA SER A 279 -9.14 30.62 8.18
C SER A 279 -8.52 30.61 9.60
N HIS A 280 -7.54 29.75 9.86
CA HIS A 280 -6.84 29.65 11.14
C HIS A 280 -5.45 30.32 11.12
N GLU A 281 -4.81 30.46 9.95
CA GLU A 281 -3.61 31.29 9.75
C GLU A 281 -3.92 32.80 9.87
N GLN A 282 -5.06 33.26 9.36
CA GLN A 282 -5.44 34.68 9.39
C GLN A 282 -5.94 35.18 10.75
N ARG A 283 -6.19 34.28 11.70
CA ARG A 283 -6.57 34.64 13.08
C ARG A 283 -5.31 35.02 13.86
N ILE A 284 -5.02 36.32 13.81
CA ILE A 284 -3.84 37.02 14.33
C ILE A 284 -3.49 36.62 15.78
N TYR A 285 -2.17 36.53 16.07
CA TYR A 285 -1.51 36.38 17.38
C TYR A 285 -1.24 34.97 17.93
N SER A 286 -0.70 34.06 17.11
CA SER A 286 0.05 32.92 17.64
C SER A 286 1.18 32.50 16.69
N PRO A 287 2.36 32.11 17.19
CA PRO A 287 3.34 31.38 16.38
C PRO A 287 2.65 30.17 15.72
N ARG A 288 3.02 29.82 14.48
CA ARG A 288 2.42 28.68 13.75
C ARG A 288 2.45 27.37 14.56
N ASN A 289 3.50 27.17 15.35
CA ASN A 289 3.62 26.01 16.25
C ASN A 289 2.46 25.95 17.24
N ALA A 290 2.07 27.08 17.85
CA ALA A 290 0.92 27.12 18.75
C ALA A 290 -0.42 26.88 18.02
N VAL A 291 -0.51 27.06 16.70
CA VAL A 291 -1.68 26.65 15.90
C VAL A 291 -1.70 25.13 15.77
N ARG A 292 -0.57 24.53 15.41
CA ARG A 292 -0.42 23.08 15.28
C ARG A 292 -0.73 22.36 16.59
N ASP A 293 -0.12 22.78 17.69
CA ASP A 293 -0.32 22.20 19.03
C ASP A 293 -1.82 22.11 19.38
N ARG A 294 -2.61 23.15 19.07
CA ARG A 294 -4.06 23.16 19.32
C ARG A 294 -4.83 22.13 18.49
N PHE A 295 -4.42 21.91 17.24
CA PHE A 295 -5.04 20.88 16.40
C PHE A 295 -4.60 19.47 16.82
N GLU A 296 -3.35 19.31 17.28
CA GLU A 296 -2.86 18.07 17.86
C GLU A 296 -3.59 17.72 19.17
N ASP A 297 -3.76 18.68 20.08
CA ASP A 297 -4.54 18.51 21.31
C ASP A 297 -5.99 18.10 21.01
N PHE A 298 -6.63 18.79 20.06
CA PHE A 298 -7.99 18.42 19.63
C PHE A 298 -8.02 17.01 19.03
N GLY A 299 -7.06 16.68 18.17
CA GLY A 299 -6.95 15.35 17.55
C GLY A 299 -6.75 14.24 18.58
N ARG A 300 -5.90 14.46 19.58
CA ARG A 300 -5.69 13.53 20.70
C ARG A 300 -6.97 13.32 21.50
N LEU A 301 -7.64 14.39 21.92
CA LEU A 301 -8.89 14.28 22.70
C LEU A 301 -10.03 13.64 21.90
N LEU A 302 -10.04 13.81 20.57
CA LEU A 302 -10.94 13.07 19.69
C LEU A 302 -10.62 11.57 19.72
N LEU A 303 -9.35 11.17 19.60
CA LEU A 303 -8.93 9.78 19.71
C LEU A 303 -9.27 9.18 21.09
N ASP A 304 -9.05 9.91 22.18
CA ASP A 304 -9.42 9.47 23.53
C ASP A 304 -10.94 9.23 23.63
N THR A 305 -11.74 10.10 23.01
CA THR A 305 -13.20 9.93 22.95
C THR A 305 -13.61 8.71 22.12
N LEU A 306 -12.91 8.43 21.00
CA LEU A 306 -13.15 7.25 20.18
C LEU A 306 -12.84 5.97 20.96
N ILE A 307 -11.72 5.93 21.69
CA ILE A 307 -11.34 4.82 22.56
C ILE A 307 -12.39 4.59 23.65
N ALA A 308 -12.84 5.66 24.32
CA ALA A 308 -13.88 5.58 25.35
C ALA A 308 -15.22 5.06 24.80
N LYS A 309 -15.48 5.24 23.50
CA LYS A 309 -16.65 4.70 22.79
C LYS A 309 -16.43 3.28 22.24
N GLY A 310 -15.29 2.66 22.53
CA GLY A 310 -14.97 1.28 22.14
C GLY A 310 -14.39 1.12 20.73
N ILE A 311 -13.98 2.21 20.08
CA ILE A 311 -13.27 2.14 18.79
C ILE A 311 -11.82 1.74 19.05
N ALA A 312 -11.36 0.67 18.38
CA ALA A 312 -10.03 0.08 18.59
C ALA A 312 -9.53 -0.60 17.30
N GLY A 313 -8.28 -1.08 17.32
CA GLY A 313 -7.67 -1.78 16.20
C GLY A 313 -7.56 -0.91 14.95
N ASP A 314 -7.81 -1.51 13.79
CA ASP A 314 -7.65 -0.88 12.47
C ASP A 314 -8.41 0.45 12.35
N ASP A 315 -9.65 0.52 12.86
CA ASP A 315 -10.45 1.75 12.84
C ASP A 315 -9.71 2.91 13.55
N LEU A 316 -9.12 2.64 14.73
CA LEU A 316 -8.39 3.65 15.50
C LEU A 316 -7.09 4.06 14.80
N ASP A 317 -6.38 3.13 14.17
CA ASP A 317 -5.15 3.42 13.44
C ASP A 317 -5.41 4.22 12.16
N SER A 318 -6.55 3.99 11.50
CA SER A 318 -7.04 4.83 10.42
C SER A 318 -7.38 6.24 10.89
N TRP A 319 -8.03 6.40 12.06
CA TRP A 319 -8.27 7.73 12.64
C TRP A 319 -6.97 8.48 12.94
N LYS A 320 -5.97 7.83 13.55
CA LYS A 320 -4.66 8.45 13.80
C LYS A 320 -4.01 8.95 12.51
N SER A 321 -4.02 8.11 11.48
CA SER A 321 -3.42 8.42 10.17
C SER A 321 -4.14 9.60 9.49
N VAL A 322 -5.47 9.57 9.47
CA VAL A 322 -6.32 10.61 8.88
C VAL A 322 -6.15 11.93 9.61
N LEU A 323 -6.17 11.93 10.95
CA LEU A 323 -5.97 13.14 11.75
C LEU A 323 -4.59 13.74 11.52
N LYS A 324 -3.53 12.91 11.44
CA LYS A 324 -2.19 13.40 11.09
C LYS A 324 -2.19 14.14 9.75
N ILE A 325 -2.81 13.56 8.71
CA ILE A 325 -2.91 14.18 7.38
C ILE A 325 -3.69 15.51 7.44
N PHE A 326 -4.79 15.54 8.18
CA PHE A 326 -5.57 16.77 8.35
C PHE A 326 -4.75 17.84 9.07
N ILE A 327 -4.07 17.50 10.16
CA ILE A 327 -3.25 18.44 10.94
C ILE A 327 -2.07 18.93 10.11
N ASP A 328 -1.33 18.05 9.42
CA ASP A 328 -0.23 18.43 8.53
C ASP A 328 -0.70 19.33 7.38
N GLY A 329 -1.91 19.06 6.87
CA GLY A 329 -2.55 19.92 5.90
C GLY A 329 -2.92 21.29 6.48
N ILE A 330 -3.53 21.34 7.65
CA ILE A 330 -4.06 22.58 8.23
C ILE A 330 -2.94 23.45 8.84
N ALA A 331 -1.94 22.82 9.45
CA ALA A 331 -0.82 23.44 10.14
C ALA A 331 0.48 22.62 9.90
N PRO A 332 1.16 22.83 8.76
CA PRO A 332 2.38 22.09 8.39
C PRO A 332 3.54 22.27 9.38
N GLU A 333 4.38 21.24 9.52
CA GLU A 333 5.67 21.32 10.23
C GLU A 333 6.66 22.26 9.50
N GLN A 334 7.63 22.83 10.24
CA GLN A 334 8.64 23.75 9.70
C GLN A 334 9.84 23.03 9.09
#